data_AF-A0AAV6D7M8-F1
#
_entry.id   AF-A0AAV6D7M8-F1
#
_cell.length_a   1.000
_cell.length_b   1.000
_cell.length_c   1.000
_cell.angle_alpha   90.00
_cell.angle_beta   90.00
_cell.angle_gamma   90.00
#
_symmetry.space_group_name_H-M   'P 1'
#
loop_
_entity.id
_entity.type
_entity.pdbx_description
1 polymer ?
#
loop_
_entity_poly.entity_id
_entity_poly.type
_entity_poly.pdbx_seq_one_letter_code
_entity_poly.pdbx_strand_id
1 'polypeptide(L)'
;MKKFVVILIAFVCVAFCAFCADADYKLVRIETQTNAVRVRLPLTDVTGKVRVKEKSSDGFGIPIAPSKVSLGEKDYLEWQVGYDIPSTNSPSVVPEIKFIRNGETKYGHELSKIIFEAVRIGILSTNDLIHEIDSLKKIPPSEFEESQAVQVEVSTNAAADGFQSAVQRLPQFTKSTLHGWVQIQLKQKQRAVGYQAMVYVCLPMAEVLAMDGSPRKPGSAKSKETVYYDFTRANSDLLLAIIHAFGIASQQHNEDIRQILGKILETN
;
A
#
# COMPACT_ATOMS: atom_id res chain seq x y z
N MET A 1 -29.17 -43.20 -19.96
CA MET A 1 -29.19 -41.73 -20.17
C MET A 1 -29.10 -40.88 -18.89
N LYS A 2 -29.62 -41.29 -17.72
CA LYS A 2 -29.54 -40.46 -16.49
C LYS A 2 -28.16 -40.37 -15.81
N LYS A 3 -27.26 -41.35 -15.99
CA LYS A 3 -25.92 -41.35 -15.36
C LYS A 3 -24.89 -40.43 -16.04
N PHE A 4 -25.07 -40.10 -17.32
CA PHE A 4 -24.14 -39.23 -18.06
C PHE A 4 -24.37 -37.74 -17.78
N VAL A 5 -25.60 -37.34 -17.46
CA VAL A 5 -25.93 -35.93 -17.15
C VAL A 5 -25.36 -35.51 -15.79
N VAL A 6 -25.31 -36.41 -14.81
CA VAL A 6 -24.76 -36.11 -13.47
C VAL A 6 -23.24 -35.91 -13.50
N ILE A 7 -22.52 -36.65 -14.35
CA ILE A 7 -21.06 -36.53 -14.50
C ILE A 7 -20.70 -35.22 -15.22
N LEU A 8 -21.48 -34.81 -16.22
CA LEU A 8 -21.24 -33.57 -16.96
C LEU A 8 -21.49 -32.32 -16.07
N ILE A 9 -22.52 -32.35 -15.22
CA ILE A 9 -22.80 -31.25 -14.27
C ILE A 9 -21.72 -31.17 -13.18
N ALA A 10 -21.24 -32.31 -12.67
CA ALA A 10 -20.15 -32.33 -11.70
C ALA A 10 -18.83 -31.78 -12.29
N PHE A 11 -18.51 -32.10 -13.54
CA PHE A 11 -17.33 -31.56 -14.22
C PHE A 11 -17.43 -30.05 -14.49
N VAL A 12 -18.62 -29.56 -14.84
CA VAL A 12 -18.86 -28.11 -15.03
C VAL A 12 -18.75 -27.35 -13.71
N CYS A 13 -19.24 -27.89 -12.59
CA CYS A 13 -19.09 -27.29 -11.27
C CYS A 13 -17.62 -27.28 -10.79
N VAL A 14 -16.86 -28.36 -11.00
CA VAL A 14 -15.43 -28.41 -10.63
C VAL A 14 -14.59 -27.48 -11.50
N ALA A 15 -14.90 -27.35 -12.79
CA ALA A 15 -14.23 -26.40 -13.68
C ALA A 15 -14.53 -24.93 -13.33
N PHE A 16 -15.75 -24.62 -12.86
CA PHE A 16 -16.08 -23.27 -12.40
C PHE A 16 -15.43 -22.92 -11.06
N CYS A 17 -15.31 -23.87 -10.13
CA CYS A 17 -14.57 -23.65 -8.88
C CYS A 17 -13.06 -23.45 -9.11
N ALA A 18 -12.48 -24.06 -10.14
CA ALA A 18 -11.07 -23.87 -10.50
C ALA A 18 -10.80 -22.48 -11.14
N PHE A 19 -11.77 -21.89 -11.83
CA PHE A 19 -11.61 -20.57 -12.46
C PHE A 19 -11.81 -19.40 -11.48
N CYS A 20 -12.50 -19.62 -10.36
CA CYS A 20 -12.68 -18.61 -9.31
C CYS A 20 -11.52 -18.53 -8.30
N ALA A 21 -10.65 -19.55 -8.21
CA ALA A 21 -9.50 -19.55 -7.29
C ALA A 21 -8.32 -18.67 -7.76
N ASP A 22 -8.37 -18.18 -9.00
CA ASP A 22 -7.21 -17.66 -9.71
C ASP A 22 -7.04 -16.13 -9.64
N ALA A 23 -7.99 -15.41 -9.03
CA ALA A 23 -7.90 -13.96 -8.85
C ALA A 23 -7.30 -13.56 -7.48
N ASP A 24 -7.28 -14.49 -6.52
CA ASP A 24 -6.89 -14.22 -5.14
C ASP A 24 -5.43 -13.82 -4.98
N TYR A 25 -4.55 -14.22 -5.89
CA TYR A 25 -3.12 -13.83 -5.83
C TYR A 25 -2.93 -12.32 -5.95
N LYS A 26 -3.87 -11.61 -6.58
CA LYS A 26 -3.85 -10.14 -6.75
C LYS A 26 -4.18 -9.38 -5.47
N LEU A 27 -4.80 -10.05 -4.51
CA LEU A 27 -5.22 -9.43 -3.26
C LEU A 27 -4.08 -9.43 -2.24
N VAL A 28 -3.88 -8.27 -1.61
CA VAL A 28 -3.04 -8.14 -0.42
C VAL A 28 -3.72 -8.87 0.73
N ARG A 29 -3.02 -9.82 1.35
CA ARG A 29 -3.51 -10.57 2.51
C ARG A 29 -2.67 -10.26 3.73
N ILE A 30 -3.31 -10.13 4.88
CA ILE A 30 -2.66 -9.82 6.15
C ILE A 30 -3.03 -10.90 7.14
N GLU A 31 -2.00 -11.53 7.68
CA GLU A 31 -2.06 -12.67 8.59
C GLU A 31 -1.18 -12.38 9.81
N THR A 32 -1.67 -12.76 11.00
CA THR A 32 -0.94 -12.56 12.24
C THR A 32 -0.16 -13.82 12.58
N GLN A 33 1.12 -13.67 12.87
CA GLN A 33 2.00 -14.70 13.40
C GLN A 33 2.37 -14.37 14.85
N THR A 34 3.13 -15.24 15.52
CA THR A 34 3.51 -15.05 16.92
C THR A 34 4.25 -13.73 17.17
N ASN A 35 5.19 -13.36 16.28
CA ASN A 35 6.06 -12.18 16.44
C ASN A 35 6.05 -11.25 15.22
N ALA A 36 5.11 -11.47 14.29
CA ALA A 36 5.06 -10.74 13.04
C ALA A 36 3.62 -10.53 12.57
N VAL A 37 3.36 -9.39 11.93
CA VAL A 37 2.20 -9.22 11.05
C VAL A 37 2.68 -9.41 9.62
N ARG A 38 2.32 -10.55 9.03
CA ARG A 38 2.74 -10.97 7.69
C ARG A 38 1.79 -10.43 6.64
N VAL A 39 2.36 -9.80 5.61
CA VAL A 39 1.64 -9.28 4.45
C VAL A 39 2.04 -10.07 3.22
N ARG A 40 1.06 -10.67 2.53
CA ARG A 40 1.27 -11.29 1.21
C ARG A 40 0.96 -10.29 0.12
N LEU A 41 1.91 -10.08 -0.79
CA LEU A 41 1.84 -9.08 -1.86
C LEU A 41 1.97 -9.76 -3.24
N PRO A 42 1.16 -9.39 -4.24
CA PRO A 42 1.35 -9.84 -5.63
C PRO A 42 2.64 -9.28 -6.21
N LEU A 43 3.45 -10.16 -6.82
CA LEU A 43 4.66 -9.75 -7.51
C LEU A 43 4.42 -9.51 -9.00
N THR A 44 3.52 -10.27 -9.64
CA THR A 44 3.32 -10.22 -11.10
C THR A 44 2.09 -9.47 -11.57
N ASP A 45 1.29 -8.86 -10.69
CA ASP A 45 0.15 -8.02 -11.10
C ASP A 45 0.59 -6.57 -11.35
N VAL A 46 1.02 -6.28 -12.58
CA VAL A 46 1.55 -4.96 -12.96
C VAL A 46 0.48 -3.85 -13.01
N THR A 47 -0.81 -4.19 -12.95
CA THR A 47 -1.92 -3.23 -12.99
C THR A 47 -2.48 -2.89 -11.61
N GLY A 48 -2.14 -3.70 -10.60
CA GLY A 48 -2.67 -3.58 -9.25
C GLY A 48 -2.07 -2.43 -8.44
N LYS A 49 -2.40 -2.46 -7.13
CA LYS A 49 -1.88 -1.55 -6.10
C LYS A 49 -0.39 -1.76 -5.79
N VAL A 50 0.12 -2.98 -6.04
CA VAL A 50 1.52 -3.34 -5.80
C VAL A 50 2.21 -3.47 -7.14
N ARG A 51 3.34 -2.78 -7.31
CA ARG A 51 4.10 -2.77 -8.57
C ARG A 51 5.57 -2.94 -8.26
N VAL A 52 6.29 -3.59 -9.15
CA VAL A 52 7.75 -3.69 -9.04
C VAL A 52 8.39 -2.52 -9.77
N LYS A 53 9.38 -1.91 -9.14
CA LYS A 53 10.17 -0.83 -9.69
C LYS A 53 11.65 -1.08 -9.47
N GLU A 54 12.46 -0.61 -10.41
CA GLU A 54 13.90 -0.46 -10.25
C GLU A 54 14.20 0.98 -9.84
N LYS A 55 15.07 1.16 -8.85
CA LYS A 55 15.49 2.48 -8.40
C LYS A 55 16.59 3.03 -9.32
N SER A 56 16.33 4.16 -9.98
CA SER A 56 17.32 4.88 -10.78
C SER A 56 18.33 5.62 -9.91
N SER A 57 19.40 6.12 -10.54
CA SER A 57 20.51 6.81 -9.87
C SER A 57 20.10 8.10 -9.15
N ASP A 58 19.05 8.77 -9.62
CA ASP A 58 18.43 9.95 -9.01
C ASP A 58 17.38 9.60 -7.94
N GLY A 59 17.18 8.31 -7.67
CA GLY A 59 16.23 7.82 -6.68
C GLY A 59 14.78 7.70 -7.17
N PHE A 60 14.53 7.95 -8.46
CA PHE A 60 13.22 7.73 -9.07
C PHE A 60 12.92 6.23 -9.27
N GLY A 61 11.64 5.88 -9.29
CA GLY A 61 11.19 4.50 -9.42
C GLY A 61 10.70 4.19 -10.82
N ILE A 62 11.48 3.41 -11.58
CA ILE A 62 11.14 3.03 -12.95
C ILE A 62 10.31 1.72 -12.93
N PRO A 63 9.08 1.69 -13.46
CA PRO A 63 8.28 0.47 -13.54
C PRO A 63 8.96 -0.59 -14.40
N ILE A 64 9.02 -1.83 -13.91
CA ILE A 64 9.59 -2.95 -14.66
C ILE A 64 8.61 -4.12 -14.76
N ALA A 65 8.81 -4.98 -15.77
CA ALA A 65 8.06 -6.20 -15.98
C ALA A 65 8.71 -7.36 -15.20
N PRO A 66 8.12 -7.82 -14.07
CA PRO A 66 8.80 -8.73 -13.13
C PRO A 66 9.14 -10.10 -13.74
N SER A 67 8.34 -10.54 -14.71
CA SER A 67 8.54 -11.82 -15.41
C SER A 67 9.60 -11.77 -16.50
N LYS A 68 10.06 -10.57 -16.91
CA LYS A 68 11.02 -10.37 -18.00
C LYS A 68 12.40 -9.94 -17.52
N VAL A 69 12.51 -9.43 -16.31
CA VAL A 69 13.76 -8.91 -15.72
C VAL A 69 14.13 -9.74 -14.50
N SER A 70 15.43 -9.95 -14.29
CA SER A 70 15.92 -10.60 -13.07
C SER A 70 15.87 -9.61 -11.92
N LEU A 71 15.00 -9.85 -10.94
CA LEU A 71 14.85 -8.99 -9.77
C LEU A 71 15.99 -9.21 -8.77
N GLY A 72 16.54 -8.14 -8.21
CA GLY A 72 17.65 -8.13 -7.26
C GLY A 72 17.68 -6.90 -6.36
N GLU A 73 18.87 -6.46 -5.96
CA GLU A 73 19.07 -5.45 -4.90
C GLU A 73 18.53 -4.04 -5.24
N LYS A 74 18.49 -3.69 -6.53
CA LYS A 74 17.99 -2.38 -7.00
C LYS A 74 16.48 -2.32 -7.12
N ASP A 75 15.83 -3.48 -7.01
CA ASP A 75 14.40 -3.62 -7.21
C ASP A 75 13.65 -3.56 -5.88
N TYR A 76 12.43 -3.06 -5.94
CA TYR A 76 11.57 -2.94 -4.79
C TYR A 76 10.09 -3.05 -5.20
N LEU A 77 9.25 -3.38 -4.23
CA LEU A 77 7.81 -3.31 -4.35
C LEU A 77 7.35 -1.91 -3.95
N GLU A 78 6.68 -1.21 -4.85
CA GLU A 78 5.89 -0.02 -4.53
C GLU A 78 4.44 -0.45 -4.29
N TRP A 79 4.00 -0.37 -3.04
CA TRP A 79 2.65 -0.72 -2.62
C TRP A 79 1.86 0.54 -2.26
N GLN A 80 0.84 0.83 -3.06
CA GLN A 80 -0.18 1.82 -2.73
C GLN A 80 -1.16 1.25 -1.70
N VAL A 81 -0.75 1.32 -0.43
CA VAL A 81 -1.53 0.83 0.71
C VAL A 81 -2.76 1.70 0.95
N GLY A 82 -3.87 1.09 1.37
CA GLY A 82 -5.03 1.78 1.93
C GLY A 82 -5.14 1.58 3.45
N TYR A 83 -6.04 2.33 4.08
CA TYR A 83 -6.34 2.18 5.51
C TYR A 83 -7.83 1.95 5.78
N ASP A 84 -8.73 2.19 4.81
CA ASP A 84 -10.15 1.94 4.98
C ASP A 84 -10.82 1.39 3.71
N ILE A 85 -12.05 0.92 3.90
CA ILE A 85 -12.94 0.45 2.84
C ILE A 85 -14.41 0.71 3.26
N PRO A 86 -15.34 1.00 2.33
CA PRO A 86 -16.75 1.22 2.67
C PRO A 86 -17.57 -0.08 2.84
N SER A 87 -16.95 -1.25 2.74
CA SER A 87 -17.65 -2.54 2.79
C SER A 87 -16.88 -3.57 3.62
N THR A 88 -17.59 -4.54 4.17
CA THR A 88 -16.99 -5.64 4.93
C THR A 88 -16.56 -6.82 4.04
N ASN A 89 -16.64 -6.68 2.72
CA ASN A 89 -16.37 -7.74 1.76
C ASN A 89 -14.89 -7.77 1.35
N SER A 90 -13.99 -7.85 2.33
CA SER A 90 -12.55 -7.89 2.09
C SER A 90 -11.85 -8.77 3.14
N PRO A 91 -10.88 -9.62 2.76
CA PRO A 91 -10.18 -10.50 3.70
C PRO A 91 -9.32 -9.74 4.73
N SER A 92 -9.05 -8.44 4.49
CA SER A 92 -8.29 -7.59 5.41
C SER A 92 -9.13 -6.50 6.08
N VAL A 93 -10.45 -6.62 6.08
CA VAL A 93 -11.31 -5.71 6.87
C VAL A 93 -11.19 -6.00 8.38
N VAL A 94 -11.31 -4.95 9.19
CA VAL A 94 -11.42 -4.99 10.65
C VAL A 94 -12.71 -4.28 11.05
N PRO A 95 -13.82 -5.01 11.22
CA PRO A 95 -15.14 -4.43 11.52
C PRO A 95 -15.18 -3.60 12.81
N GLU A 96 -14.30 -3.90 13.77
CA GLU A 96 -14.13 -3.20 15.05
C GLU A 96 -13.67 -1.75 14.85
N ILE A 97 -12.90 -1.48 13.79
CA ILE A 97 -12.45 -0.14 13.43
C ILE A 97 -13.49 0.46 12.49
N LYS A 98 -14.59 0.98 13.05
CA LYS A 98 -15.68 1.60 12.32
C LYS A 98 -15.77 3.10 12.59
N PHE A 99 -15.87 3.92 11.54
CA PHE A 99 -16.01 5.37 11.64
C PHE A 99 -16.82 5.96 10.46
N ILE A 100 -17.21 7.23 10.57
CA ILE A 100 -17.98 7.93 9.52
C ILE A 100 -17.08 8.97 8.86
N ARG A 101 -16.99 8.93 7.52
CA ARG A 101 -16.31 9.95 6.71
C ARG A 101 -17.26 10.47 5.66
N ASN A 102 -17.52 11.78 5.66
CA ASN A 102 -18.41 12.44 4.68
C ASN A 102 -19.78 11.75 4.55
N GLY A 103 -20.36 11.31 5.67
CA GLY A 103 -21.65 10.62 5.72
C GLY A 103 -21.63 9.13 5.33
N GLU A 104 -20.48 8.59 4.92
CA GLU A 104 -20.31 7.19 4.57
C GLU A 104 -19.66 6.40 5.72
N THR A 105 -20.15 5.19 5.98
CA THR A 105 -19.50 4.27 6.93
C THR A 105 -18.22 3.70 6.32
N LYS A 106 -17.13 3.75 7.09
CA LYS A 106 -15.84 3.17 6.74
C LYS A 106 -15.43 2.13 7.79
N TYR A 107 -14.72 1.11 7.31
CA TYR A 107 -14.15 0.06 8.12
C TYR A 107 -12.64 0.02 7.92
N GLY A 108 -11.88 -0.27 8.98
CA GLY A 108 -10.44 -0.44 8.91
C GLY A 108 -10.06 -1.51 7.90
N HIS A 109 -9.04 -1.25 7.10
CA HIS A 109 -8.57 -2.13 6.03
C HIS A 109 -7.06 -1.98 5.85
N GLU A 110 -6.40 -3.01 5.30
CA GLU A 110 -4.96 -3.00 4.98
C GLU A 110 -4.10 -2.45 6.15
N LEU A 111 -3.64 -1.19 6.08
CA LEU A 111 -2.86 -0.56 7.14
C LEU A 111 -3.53 -0.65 8.52
N SER A 112 -4.84 -0.39 8.63
CA SER A 112 -5.52 -0.48 9.93
C SER A 112 -5.47 -1.88 10.52
N LYS A 113 -5.57 -2.91 9.68
CA LYS A 113 -5.41 -4.30 10.12
C LYS A 113 -3.99 -4.58 10.60
N ILE A 114 -2.99 -4.04 9.90
CA ILE A 114 -1.59 -4.18 10.31
C ILE A 114 -1.36 -3.54 11.67
N ILE A 115 -1.83 -2.32 11.89
CA ILE A 115 -1.65 -1.61 13.17
C ILE A 115 -2.39 -2.35 14.29
N PHE A 116 -3.64 -2.74 14.06
CA PHE A 116 -4.46 -3.46 15.04
C PHE A 116 -3.77 -4.75 15.52
N GLU A 117 -3.31 -5.56 14.57
CA GLU A 117 -2.62 -6.81 14.87
C GLU A 117 -1.23 -6.56 15.48
N ALA A 118 -0.50 -5.54 15.04
CA ALA A 118 0.81 -5.16 15.58
C ALA A 118 0.72 -4.72 17.05
N VAL A 119 -0.34 -4.01 17.45
CA VAL A 119 -0.58 -3.69 18.86
C VAL A 119 -0.91 -4.96 19.65
N ARG A 120 -1.80 -5.81 19.14
CA ARG A 120 -2.23 -7.04 19.81
C ARG A 120 -1.07 -7.98 20.13
N ILE A 121 -0.08 -8.08 19.24
CA ILE A 121 1.10 -8.92 19.45
C ILE A 121 2.33 -8.15 19.98
N GLY A 122 2.18 -6.88 20.34
CA GLY A 122 3.22 -6.08 20.97
C GLY A 122 4.39 -5.69 20.05
N ILE A 123 4.19 -5.60 18.74
CA ILE A 123 5.13 -4.92 17.82
C ILE A 123 5.08 -3.41 18.04
N LEU A 124 3.86 -2.87 18.19
CA LEU A 124 3.62 -1.49 18.61
C LEU A 124 3.02 -1.49 20.01
N SER A 125 3.32 -0.45 20.79
CA SER A 125 2.68 -0.19 22.07
C SER A 125 1.51 0.78 21.93
N THR A 126 0.62 0.81 22.92
CA THR A 126 -0.44 1.83 23.01
C THR A 126 0.14 3.24 23.16
N ASN A 127 1.29 3.38 23.85
CA ASN A 127 2.00 4.65 23.96
C ASN A 127 2.50 5.17 22.61
N ASP A 128 2.95 4.29 21.71
CA ASP A 128 3.34 4.69 20.35
C ASP A 128 2.15 5.32 19.62
N LEU A 129 0.95 4.74 19.75
CA LEU A 129 -0.25 5.28 19.12
C LEU A 129 -0.69 6.62 19.75
N ILE A 130 -0.60 6.75 21.07
CA ILE A 130 -0.93 8.01 21.77
C ILE A 130 0.02 9.13 21.32
N HIS A 131 1.32 8.86 21.29
CA HIS A 131 2.33 9.82 20.83
C HIS A 131 2.10 10.23 19.36
N GLU A 132 1.74 9.27 18.52
CA GLU A 132 1.43 9.56 17.11
C GLU A 132 0.18 10.45 17.00
N ILE A 133 -0.92 10.10 17.68
CA ILE A 133 -2.14 10.92 17.70
C ILE A 133 -1.83 12.36 18.15
N ASP A 134 -1.05 12.52 19.22
CA ASP A 134 -0.72 13.84 19.75
C ASP A 134 0.21 14.64 18.85
N SER A 135 1.09 13.97 18.09
CA SER A 135 1.89 14.61 17.05
C SER A 135 0.99 15.06 15.88
N LEU A 136 0.07 14.20 15.44
CA LEU A 136 -0.81 14.49 14.32
C LEU A 136 -1.80 15.63 14.59
N LYS A 137 -2.25 15.81 15.84
CA LYS A 137 -3.10 16.94 16.25
C LYS A 137 -2.43 18.30 16.12
N LYS A 138 -1.09 18.35 16.16
CA LYS A 138 -0.31 19.60 16.17
C LYS A 138 -0.02 20.13 14.76
N ILE A 139 -0.27 19.32 13.73
CA ILE A 139 0.01 19.69 12.34
C ILE A 139 -0.99 20.77 11.91
N PRO A 140 -0.53 21.99 11.55
CA PRO A 140 -1.40 23.02 11.03
C PRO A 140 -1.82 22.72 9.58
N PRO A 141 -2.98 23.23 9.10
CA PRO A 141 -3.47 22.96 7.75
C PRO A 141 -2.50 23.30 6.61
N SER A 142 -1.59 24.27 6.80
CA SER A 142 -0.58 24.68 5.83
C SER A 142 0.61 23.72 5.71
N GLU A 143 0.76 22.78 6.64
CA GLU A 143 1.88 21.81 6.64
C GLU A 143 1.48 20.46 6.04
N PHE A 144 0.22 20.28 5.62
CA PHE A 144 -0.17 19.08 4.88
C PHE A 144 0.45 19.06 3.50
N GLU A 145 0.97 17.91 3.08
CA GLU A 145 1.68 17.79 1.81
C GLU A 145 0.79 18.03 0.59
N GLU A 146 -0.51 17.73 0.67
CA GLU A 146 -1.51 18.06 -0.36
C GLU A 146 -1.60 19.58 -0.65
N SER A 147 -1.17 20.44 0.27
CA SER A 147 -1.22 21.90 0.13
C SER A 147 -0.05 22.48 -0.68
N GLN A 148 0.97 21.68 -0.96
CA GLN A 148 2.19 22.13 -1.62
C GLN A 148 1.96 22.51 -3.08
N ALA A 149 2.55 23.63 -3.49
CA ALA A 149 2.34 24.20 -4.82
C ALA A 149 3.02 23.37 -5.91
N VAL A 150 2.30 23.17 -7.02
CA VAL A 150 2.88 22.61 -8.24
C VAL A 150 3.51 23.74 -9.05
N GLN A 151 4.78 23.57 -9.39
CA GLN A 151 5.55 24.55 -10.15
C GLN A 151 5.45 24.24 -11.64
N VAL A 152 5.22 25.26 -12.46
CA VAL A 152 5.17 25.14 -13.92
C VAL A 152 6.15 26.13 -14.51
N GLU A 153 7.16 25.61 -15.19
CA GLU A 153 8.20 26.38 -15.89
C GLU A 153 7.95 26.28 -17.39
N VAL A 154 7.56 27.39 -18.02
CA VAL A 154 7.34 27.43 -19.47
C VAL A 154 8.69 27.68 -20.15
N SER A 155 9.11 26.76 -21.01
CA SER A 155 10.33 26.93 -21.79
C SER A 155 10.11 27.92 -22.93
N THR A 156 11.04 28.86 -23.09
CA THR A 156 11.00 29.94 -24.11
C THR A 156 11.57 29.53 -25.46
N ASN A 157 12.22 28.36 -25.55
CA ASN A 157 12.80 27.85 -26.79
C ASN A 157 11.75 27.05 -27.56
N ALA A 158 11.67 27.32 -28.87
CA ALA A 158 10.70 26.73 -29.79
C ALA A 158 10.59 25.21 -29.61
N ALA A 159 9.40 24.71 -29.27
CA ALA A 159 9.17 23.28 -29.44
C ALA A 159 9.16 22.96 -30.94
N ALA A 160 9.43 21.70 -31.27
CA ALA A 160 9.25 21.23 -32.64
C ALA A 160 7.82 21.53 -33.11
N ASP A 161 7.69 22.01 -34.34
CA ASP A 161 6.42 22.13 -35.06
C ASP A 161 5.36 23.08 -34.43
N GLY A 162 5.80 24.20 -33.82
CA GLY A 162 4.91 25.27 -33.36
C GLY A 162 4.29 25.07 -31.98
N PHE A 163 4.67 24.02 -31.25
CA PHE A 163 4.25 23.81 -29.86
C PHE A 163 5.03 24.69 -28.88
N GLN A 164 4.46 24.94 -27.71
CA GLN A 164 5.17 25.52 -26.56
C GLN A 164 5.41 24.41 -25.54
N SER A 165 6.64 24.26 -25.08
CA SER A 165 7.01 23.28 -24.08
C SER A 165 6.94 23.89 -22.67
N ALA A 166 6.47 23.13 -21.69
CA ALA A 166 6.48 23.49 -20.28
C ALA A 166 6.83 22.26 -19.43
N VAL A 167 7.55 22.49 -18.34
CA VAL A 167 7.91 21.47 -17.35
C VAL A 167 7.06 21.68 -16.11
N GLN A 168 6.29 20.66 -15.73
CA GLN A 168 5.54 20.63 -14.49
C GLN A 168 6.31 19.84 -13.44
N ARG A 169 6.62 20.46 -12.31
CA ARG A 169 7.29 19.82 -11.16
C ARG A 169 6.29 19.57 -10.05
N LEU A 170 6.18 18.32 -9.63
CA LEU A 170 5.35 17.90 -8.50
C LEU A 170 6.23 17.54 -7.30
N PRO A 171 5.89 17.97 -6.09
CA PRO A 171 6.63 17.58 -4.90
C PRO A 171 6.42 16.09 -4.58
N GLN A 172 7.49 15.47 -4.08
CA GLN A 172 7.48 14.11 -3.55
C GLN A 172 8.22 14.10 -2.22
N PHE A 173 7.60 13.50 -1.21
CA PHE A 173 8.15 13.39 0.13
C PHE A 173 8.58 11.95 0.36
N THR A 174 9.72 11.75 1.02
CA THR A 174 10.25 10.41 1.27
C THR A 174 10.84 10.33 2.67
N LYS A 175 10.42 9.32 3.43
CA LYS A 175 11.02 8.97 4.72
C LYS A 175 11.58 7.55 4.64
N SER A 176 12.90 7.44 4.77
CA SER A 176 13.63 6.17 4.69
C SER A 176 13.88 5.59 6.06
N THR A 177 13.85 4.26 6.13
CA THR A 177 14.24 3.43 7.27
C THR A 177 15.25 2.38 6.80
N LEU A 178 15.78 1.58 7.72
CA LEU A 178 16.64 0.45 7.34
C LEU A 178 15.90 -0.61 6.50
N HIS A 179 14.58 -0.76 6.72
CA HIS A 179 13.78 -1.87 6.18
C HIS A 179 12.87 -1.48 5.01
N GLY A 180 13.02 -0.25 4.50
CA GLY A 180 12.20 0.29 3.42
C GLY A 180 11.98 1.78 3.56
N TRP A 181 11.11 2.34 2.73
CA TRP A 181 10.77 3.76 2.79
C TRP A 181 9.30 3.99 2.46
N VAL A 182 8.77 5.13 2.89
CA VAL A 182 7.43 5.60 2.54
C VAL A 182 7.54 6.84 1.68
N GLN A 183 6.68 6.95 0.67
CA GLN A 183 6.60 8.09 -0.23
C GLN A 183 5.22 8.70 -0.22
N ILE A 184 5.16 10.04 -0.28
CA ILE A 184 3.92 10.78 -0.54
C ILE A 184 4.11 11.46 -1.89
N GLN A 185 3.23 11.15 -2.85
CA GLN A 185 3.24 11.76 -4.18
C GLN A 185 1.92 12.50 -4.42
N LEU A 186 2.01 13.74 -4.90
CA LEU A 186 0.84 14.46 -5.36
C LEU A 186 0.41 14.00 -6.75
N LYS A 187 -0.88 13.69 -6.90
CA LYS A 187 -1.50 13.37 -8.18
C LYS A 187 -2.73 14.23 -8.41
N GLN A 188 -3.02 14.57 -9.66
CA GLN A 188 -4.27 15.28 -9.96
C GLN A 188 -5.48 14.40 -9.65
N LYS A 189 -6.53 15.01 -9.08
CA LYS A 189 -7.81 14.36 -8.88
C LYS A 189 -8.48 14.14 -10.24
N GLN A 190 -8.87 12.89 -10.54
CA GLN A 190 -9.42 12.53 -11.86
C GLN A 190 -10.83 13.07 -12.12
N ARG A 191 -11.61 13.33 -11.05
CA ARG A 191 -13.02 13.76 -11.13
C ARG A 191 -13.35 14.90 -10.15
N ALA A 192 -12.34 15.61 -9.68
CA ALA A 192 -12.48 16.73 -8.76
C ALA A 192 -11.35 17.74 -9.00
N VAL A 193 -11.51 18.94 -8.46
CA VAL A 193 -10.48 20.00 -8.55
C VAL A 193 -9.38 19.74 -7.53
N GLY A 194 -8.13 19.98 -7.94
CA GLY A 194 -6.96 19.95 -7.07
C GLY A 194 -6.14 18.66 -7.13
N TYR A 195 -5.15 18.58 -6.25
CA TYR A 195 -4.29 17.42 -6.07
C TYR A 195 -4.81 16.53 -4.95
N GLN A 196 -4.40 15.27 -4.97
CA GLN A 196 -4.54 14.29 -3.90
C GLN A 196 -3.16 13.76 -3.54
N ALA A 197 -2.89 13.64 -2.24
CA ALA A 197 -1.68 13.00 -1.74
C ALA A 197 -1.89 11.48 -1.72
N MET A 198 -0.97 10.74 -2.35
CA MET A 198 -1.00 9.29 -2.44
C MET A 198 0.20 8.73 -1.70
N VAL A 199 -0.05 7.84 -0.73
CA VAL A 199 1.00 7.21 0.07
C VAL A 199 1.39 5.87 -0.55
N TYR A 200 2.70 5.64 -0.70
CA TYR A 200 3.27 4.39 -1.20
C TYR A 200 4.28 3.85 -0.20
N VAL A 201 4.18 2.56 0.10
CA VAL A 201 5.17 1.82 0.89
C VAL A 201 6.12 1.13 -0.07
N CYS A 202 7.40 1.41 0.06
CA CYS A 202 8.44 0.87 -0.80
C CYS A 202 9.28 -0.15 -0.05
N LEU A 203 9.15 -1.42 -0.43
CA LEU A 203 9.78 -2.56 0.23
C LEU A 203 10.92 -3.11 -0.63
N PRO A 204 12.18 -3.06 -0.18
CA PRO A 204 13.31 -3.61 -0.93
C PRO A 204 13.09 -5.10 -1.25
N MET A 205 13.48 -5.55 -2.45
CA MET A 205 13.36 -6.97 -2.81
C MET A 205 14.19 -7.89 -1.90
N ALA A 206 15.25 -7.36 -1.27
CA ALA A 206 16.06 -8.09 -0.31
C ALA A 206 15.32 -8.39 1.02
N GLU A 207 14.30 -7.61 1.37
CA GLU A 207 13.53 -7.76 2.60
C GLU A 207 12.29 -8.67 2.43
N VAL A 208 11.97 -9.08 1.19
CA VAL A 208 10.79 -9.93 0.95
C VAL A 208 11.14 -11.41 1.01
N LEU A 209 10.16 -12.18 1.47
CA LEU A 209 10.27 -13.63 1.62
C LEU A 209 9.53 -14.34 0.49
N ALA A 210 10.06 -15.47 0.08
CA ALA A 210 9.36 -16.44 -0.74
C ALA A 210 8.19 -17.08 0.04
N MET A 211 7.34 -17.83 -0.66
CA MET A 211 6.14 -18.45 -0.06
C MET A 211 6.45 -19.51 1.00
N ASP A 212 7.69 -20.03 1.05
CA ASP A 212 8.16 -20.92 2.11
C ASP A 212 8.70 -20.18 3.35
N GLY A 213 8.69 -18.83 3.32
CA GLY A 213 9.19 -17.97 4.39
C GLY A 213 10.71 -17.72 4.35
N SER A 214 11.44 -18.28 3.38
CA SER A 214 12.87 -18.00 3.19
C SER A 214 13.06 -16.68 2.42
N PRO A 215 14.24 -16.01 2.53
CA PRO A 215 14.54 -14.83 1.71
C PRO A 215 14.37 -15.14 0.23
N ARG A 216 13.66 -14.24 -0.50
CA ARG A 216 13.47 -14.43 -1.93
C ARG A 216 14.81 -14.34 -2.66
N LYS A 217 15.16 -15.38 -3.41
CA LYS A 217 16.38 -15.38 -4.22
C LYS A 217 16.25 -14.45 -5.43
N PRO A 218 17.34 -13.81 -5.89
CA PRO A 218 17.34 -13.05 -7.12
C PRO A 218 16.90 -13.88 -8.33
N GLY A 219 16.19 -13.24 -9.27
CA GLY A 219 15.66 -13.90 -10.45
C GLY A 219 14.31 -13.32 -10.90
N SER A 220 13.90 -13.67 -12.11
CA SER A 220 12.62 -13.25 -12.66
C SER A 220 11.44 -13.88 -11.91
N ALA A 221 10.33 -13.15 -11.87
CA ALA A 221 9.11 -13.59 -11.22
C ALA A 221 8.39 -14.67 -12.05
N LYS A 222 7.96 -15.73 -11.39
CA LYS A 222 7.11 -16.79 -11.94
C LYS A 222 5.68 -16.27 -12.10
N SER A 223 4.90 -16.92 -12.97
CA SER A 223 3.48 -16.58 -13.17
C SER A 223 2.72 -16.62 -11.84
N LYS A 224 2.01 -15.53 -11.54
CA LYS A 224 1.19 -15.34 -10.32
C LYS A 224 1.99 -15.46 -9.03
N GLU A 225 3.30 -15.22 -9.09
CA GLU A 225 4.15 -15.22 -7.90
C GLU A 225 3.66 -14.15 -6.91
N THR A 226 3.62 -14.54 -5.65
CA THR A 226 3.40 -13.65 -4.50
C THR A 226 4.57 -13.79 -3.55
N VAL A 227 4.82 -12.74 -2.78
CA VAL A 227 5.88 -12.68 -1.77
C VAL A 227 5.30 -12.27 -0.43
N TYR A 228 6.02 -12.53 0.64
CA TYR A 228 5.67 -12.05 1.97
C TYR A 228 6.58 -10.90 2.40
N TYR A 229 6.05 -10.03 3.25
CA TYR A 229 6.81 -9.08 4.05
C TYR A 229 6.29 -9.14 5.49
N ASP A 230 7.20 -9.21 6.45
CA ASP A 230 6.86 -9.33 7.87
C ASP A 230 7.13 -8.00 8.58
N PHE A 231 6.07 -7.36 9.07
CA PHE A 231 6.22 -6.33 10.09
C PHE A 231 6.50 -7.01 11.43
N THR A 232 7.60 -6.64 12.08
CA THR A 232 8.10 -7.18 13.35
C THR A 232 8.53 -6.02 14.23
N ARG A 233 8.96 -6.31 15.46
CA ARG A 233 9.54 -5.28 16.33
C ARG A 233 10.82 -4.65 15.75
N ALA A 234 11.56 -5.36 14.90
CA ALA A 234 12.81 -4.84 14.32
C ALA A 234 12.60 -3.74 13.28
N ASN A 235 11.45 -3.72 12.61
CA ASN A 235 11.10 -2.74 11.56
C ASN A 235 9.84 -1.93 11.91
N SER A 236 9.54 -1.77 13.20
CA SER A 236 8.39 -1.00 13.67
C SER A 236 8.51 0.49 13.34
N ASP A 237 9.72 0.99 13.13
CA ASP A 237 10.00 2.35 12.66
C ASP A 237 9.43 2.62 11.26
N LEU A 238 9.46 1.63 10.35
CA LEU A 238 8.80 1.71 9.06
C LEU A 238 7.28 1.78 9.22
N LEU A 239 6.71 0.96 10.10
CA LEU A 239 5.26 0.98 10.35
C LEU A 239 4.82 2.34 10.90
N LEU A 240 5.55 2.91 11.87
CA LEU A 240 5.30 4.26 12.38
C LEU A 240 5.48 5.32 11.30
N ALA A 241 6.49 5.19 10.43
CA ALA A 241 6.66 6.09 9.29
C ALA A 241 5.48 6.06 8.32
N ILE A 242 4.89 4.89 8.06
CA ILE A 242 3.70 4.76 7.21
C ILE A 242 2.49 5.45 7.85
N ILE A 243 2.26 5.25 9.15
CA ILE A 243 1.18 5.93 9.89
C ILE A 243 1.34 7.45 9.80
N HIS A 244 2.54 7.93 10.10
CA HIS A 244 2.86 9.35 10.07
C HIS A 244 2.69 9.94 8.66
N ALA A 245 3.10 9.21 7.61
CA ALA A 245 2.97 9.65 6.22
C ALA A 245 1.51 9.91 5.83
N PHE A 246 0.56 9.04 6.22
CA PHE A 246 -0.85 9.35 6.03
C PHE A 246 -1.28 10.57 6.87
N GLY A 247 -0.82 10.65 8.11
CA GLY A 247 -1.13 11.75 9.00
C GLY A 247 -0.70 13.15 8.51
N ILE A 248 0.36 13.24 7.72
CA ILE A 248 0.83 14.51 7.11
C ILE A 248 0.36 14.69 5.65
N ALA A 249 -0.17 13.65 5.00
CA ALA A 249 -0.49 13.68 3.58
C ALA A 249 -1.61 14.69 3.25
N SER A 250 -2.69 14.70 4.04
CA SER A 250 -3.80 15.66 3.90
C SER A 250 -4.57 15.77 5.22
N GLN A 251 -5.39 16.82 5.34
CA GLN A 251 -6.27 16.97 6.50
C GLN A 251 -7.21 15.78 6.68
N GLN A 252 -7.81 15.28 5.59
CA GLN A 252 -8.72 14.14 5.67
C GLN A 252 -7.97 12.87 6.13
N HIS A 253 -6.78 12.60 5.58
CA HIS A 253 -5.99 11.45 6.01
C HIS A 253 -5.59 11.56 7.48
N ASN A 254 -5.23 12.75 7.95
CA ASN A 254 -4.93 13.02 9.35
C ASN A 254 -6.11 12.70 10.28
N GLU A 255 -7.31 13.19 9.95
CA GLU A 255 -8.53 12.95 10.72
C GLU A 255 -8.90 11.46 10.73
N ASP A 256 -8.80 10.79 9.58
CA ASP A 256 -9.12 9.36 9.45
C ASP A 256 -8.14 8.50 10.26
N ILE A 257 -6.83 8.75 10.16
CA ILE A 257 -5.81 8.01 10.91
C ILE A 257 -6.01 8.21 12.41
N ARG A 258 -6.26 9.43 12.89
CA ARG A 258 -6.53 9.67 14.30
C ARG A 258 -7.76 8.92 14.80
N GLN A 259 -8.83 8.84 14.01
CA GLN A 259 -10.02 8.04 14.33
C GLN A 259 -9.69 6.55 14.39
N ILE A 260 -8.94 6.02 13.43
CA ILE A 260 -8.51 4.63 13.37
C ILE A 260 -7.68 4.27 14.61
N LEU A 261 -6.65 5.06 14.90
CA LEU A 261 -5.79 4.83 16.07
C LEU A 261 -6.60 4.92 17.37
N GLY A 262 -7.52 5.87 17.49
CA GLY A 262 -8.45 5.97 18.61
C GLY A 262 -9.31 4.71 18.78
N LYS A 263 -9.87 4.17 17.70
CA LYS A 263 -10.65 2.92 17.75
C LYS A 263 -9.81 1.71 18.15
N ILE A 264 -8.55 1.65 17.75
CA ILE A 264 -7.62 0.60 18.17
C ILE A 264 -7.36 0.70 19.69
N LEU A 265 -7.20 1.91 20.21
CA LEU A 265 -7.01 2.15 21.65
C LEU A 265 -8.27 1.86 22.49
N GLU A 266 -9.47 2.03 21.92
CA GLU A 266 -10.73 1.66 22.60
C GLU A 266 -10.95 0.14 22.67
N THR A 267 -10.31 -0.63 21.78
CA THR A 267 -10.54 -2.08 21.60
C THR A 267 -9.51 -2.95 22.33
N ASN A 268 -8.34 -2.39 22.68
CA ASN A 268 -7.26 -3.07 23.42
C ASN A 268 -7.25 -2.66 24.89
#